data_AF-A0A9E0X799-F1
#
_entry.id   AF-A0A9E0X799-F1
#
_cell.length_a   1.000
_cell.length_b   1.000
_cell.length_c   1.000
_cell.angle_alpha   90.00
_cell.angle_beta   90.00
_cell.angle_gamma   90.00
#
_symmetry.space_group_name_H-M   'P 1'
#
loop_
_entity.id
_entity.type
_entity.pdbx_description
1 polymer ?
#
loop_
_entity_poly.entity_id
_entity_poly.type
_entity_poly.pdbx_seq_one_letter_code
_entity_poly.pdbx_strand_id
1 'polypeptide(L)'
;MSSPTTPRKTAAPRREGRAMHKGQQTKATIVDAALGLATHIGLEGLSIGALADVTGMSKSGVFAHFGSREELQISVIREYHQRFEQEVFFPAMEAPRGVGRLRAMFGNWMQSTSIEIDSGCIYISGAVEFDDRTG
;
A
#
# COMPACT_ATOMS: atom_id res chain seq x y z
N MET A 1 -31.20 -34.54 -44.35
CA MET A 1 -30.85 -34.77 -42.93
C MET A 1 -29.80 -33.75 -42.55
N SER A 2 -30.21 -32.59 -42.03
CA SER A 2 -29.29 -31.52 -41.64
C SER A 2 -29.49 -31.25 -40.16
N SER A 3 -28.48 -31.57 -39.36
CA SER A 3 -28.46 -31.39 -37.91
C SER A 3 -28.42 -29.90 -37.55
N PRO A 4 -29.13 -29.45 -36.48
CA PRO A 4 -28.95 -28.11 -35.97
C PRO A 4 -27.77 -28.07 -34.99
N THR A 5 -26.82 -27.16 -35.25
CA THR A 5 -25.73 -26.85 -34.32
C THR A 5 -26.26 -25.90 -33.24
N THR A 6 -26.37 -26.39 -32.00
CA THR A 6 -26.71 -25.58 -30.83
C THR A 6 -25.59 -24.60 -30.50
N PRO A 7 -25.87 -23.29 -30.28
CA PRO A 7 -24.85 -22.36 -29.82
C PRO A 7 -24.53 -22.59 -28.33
N ARG A 8 -23.25 -22.82 -28.04
CA ARG A 8 -22.69 -23.01 -26.69
C ARG A 8 -22.77 -21.69 -25.91
N LYS A 9 -23.56 -21.67 -24.82
CA LYS A 9 -23.61 -20.56 -23.85
C LYS A 9 -22.24 -20.36 -23.18
N THR A 10 -21.56 -19.26 -23.47
CA THR A 10 -20.43 -18.74 -22.69
C THR A 10 -20.97 -17.98 -21.48
N ALA A 11 -20.97 -18.61 -20.30
CA ALA A 11 -21.24 -17.94 -19.04
C ALA A 11 -20.06 -18.16 -18.08
N ALA A 12 -19.14 -17.19 -17.98
CA ALA A 12 -18.11 -17.16 -16.93
C ALA A 12 -17.50 -15.79 -16.50
N PRO A 13 -17.92 -14.58 -16.93
CA PRO A 13 -17.18 -13.36 -16.55
C PRO A 13 -17.44 -12.86 -15.11
N ARG A 14 -18.57 -13.21 -14.48
CA ARG A 14 -18.96 -12.63 -13.17
C ARG A 14 -18.19 -13.20 -11.97
N ARG A 15 -17.70 -14.44 -12.06
CA ARG A 15 -17.04 -15.14 -10.94
C ARG A 15 -15.56 -14.74 -10.82
N GLU A 16 -14.89 -14.55 -11.95
CA GLU A 16 -13.51 -14.06 -12.02
C GLU A 16 -13.40 -12.62 -11.50
N GLY A 17 -14.30 -11.72 -11.93
CA GLY A 17 -14.32 -10.34 -11.42
C GLY A 17 -14.53 -10.25 -9.90
N ARG A 18 -15.37 -11.12 -9.33
CA ARG A 18 -15.58 -11.18 -7.87
C ARG A 18 -14.35 -11.71 -7.12
N ALA A 19 -13.63 -12.67 -7.69
CA ALA A 19 -12.41 -13.21 -7.11
C ALA A 19 -11.27 -12.17 -7.14
N MET A 20 -11.10 -11.45 -8.25
CA MET A 20 -10.14 -10.36 -8.37
C MET A 20 -10.42 -9.25 -7.36
N HIS A 21 -11.67 -8.81 -7.24
CA HIS A 21 -12.06 -7.78 -6.28
C HIS A 21 -11.79 -8.19 -4.82
N LYS A 22 -12.07 -9.47 -4.48
CA LYS A 22 -11.73 -10.00 -3.16
C LYS A 22 -10.21 -10.01 -2.94
N GLY A 23 -9.44 -10.42 -3.94
CA GLY A 23 -7.98 -10.42 -3.87
C GLY A 23 -7.38 -9.02 -3.67
N GLN A 24 -7.95 -8.01 -4.33
CA GLN A 24 -7.57 -6.61 -4.15
C GLN A 24 -7.91 -6.08 -2.76
N GLN A 25 -9.11 -6.37 -2.24
CA GLN A 25 -9.49 -6.00 -0.87
C GLN A 25 -8.57 -6.63 0.19
N THR A 26 -8.26 -7.93 0.02
CA THR A 26 -7.33 -8.62 0.92
C THR A 26 -5.93 -8.02 0.83
N LYS A 27 -5.43 -7.72 -0.39
CA LYS A 27 -4.14 -7.05 -0.56
C LYS A 27 -4.12 -5.70 0.16
N ALA A 28 -5.15 -4.87 0.00
CA ALA A 28 -5.26 -3.57 0.69
C ALA A 28 -5.24 -3.74 2.22
N THR A 29 -6.01 -4.70 2.75
CA THR A 29 -6.04 -4.99 4.19
C THR A 29 -4.64 -5.37 4.73
N ILE A 30 -3.87 -6.15 3.98
CA ILE A 30 -2.51 -6.52 4.38
C ILE A 30 -1.59 -5.29 4.33
N VAL A 31 -1.71 -4.43 3.32
CA VAL A 31 -0.92 -3.20 3.23
C VAL A 31 -1.23 -2.24 4.38
N ASP A 32 -2.51 -2.10 4.76
CA ASP A 32 -2.91 -1.30 5.93
C ASP A 32 -2.25 -1.79 7.22
N ALA A 33 -2.29 -3.10 7.46
CA ALA A 33 -1.62 -3.70 8.61
C ALA A 33 -0.10 -3.52 8.54
N ALA A 34 0.49 -3.62 7.35
CA ALA A 34 1.91 -3.46 7.15
C ALA A 34 2.36 -2.02 7.38
N LEU A 35 1.57 -1.02 7.00
CA LEU A 35 1.84 0.39 7.31
C LEU A 35 1.89 0.62 8.82
N GLY A 36 0.87 0.16 9.54
CA GLY A 36 0.84 0.28 11.00
C GLY A 36 1.96 -0.48 11.70
N LEU A 37 2.46 -1.57 11.11
CA LEU A 37 3.60 -2.29 11.66
C LEU A 37 4.92 -1.56 11.34
N ALA A 38 5.09 -1.10 10.10
CA ALA A 38 6.30 -0.48 9.59
C ALA A 38 6.68 0.80 10.32
N THR A 39 5.69 1.55 10.81
CA THR A 39 5.93 2.73 11.66
C THR A 39 6.71 2.30 12.90
N HIS A 40 6.27 1.25 13.60
CA HIS A 40 6.90 0.81 14.85
C HIS A 40 8.22 0.05 14.70
N ILE A 41 8.36 -0.79 13.66
CA ILE A 41 9.52 -1.70 13.54
C ILE A 41 10.42 -1.40 12.36
N GLY A 42 10.13 -0.34 11.59
CA GLY A 42 10.82 -0.02 10.35
C GLY A 42 10.39 -0.89 9.17
N LEU A 43 10.80 -0.49 7.96
CA LEU A 43 10.53 -1.24 6.74
C LEU A 43 11.33 -2.54 6.69
N GLU A 44 12.53 -2.56 7.25
CA GLU A 44 13.35 -3.76 7.42
C GLU A 44 12.79 -4.76 8.43
N GLY A 45 11.95 -4.32 9.37
CA GLY A 45 11.25 -5.23 10.26
C GLY A 45 10.14 -6.02 9.54
N LEU A 46 9.67 -5.54 8.38
CA LEU A 46 8.57 -6.17 7.66
C LEU A 46 8.98 -7.53 7.08
N SER A 47 8.14 -8.53 7.36
CA SER A 47 8.27 -9.86 6.77
C SER A 47 6.90 -10.48 6.53
N ILE A 48 6.84 -11.41 5.58
CA ILE A 48 5.64 -12.22 5.31
C ILE A 48 5.15 -12.94 6.58
N GLY A 49 6.09 -13.38 7.43
CA GLY A 49 5.78 -14.03 8.70
C GLY A 49 5.10 -13.08 9.69
N ALA A 50 5.73 -11.93 9.96
CA ALA A 50 5.17 -10.94 10.88
C ALA A 50 3.78 -10.46 10.44
N LEU A 51 3.59 -10.27 9.12
CA LEU A 51 2.28 -9.88 8.59
C LEU A 51 1.25 -11.00 8.69
N ALA A 52 1.63 -12.25 8.46
CA ALA A 52 0.74 -13.39 8.65
C ALA A 52 0.22 -13.45 10.10
N ASP A 53 1.10 -13.23 11.07
CA ASP A 53 0.76 -13.22 12.49
C ASP A 53 -0.20 -12.08 12.84
N VAL A 54 0.07 -10.85 12.37
CA VAL A 54 -0.77 -9.66 12.65
C VAL A 54 -2.13 -9.72 11.94
N THR A 55 -2.17 -10.23 10.70
CA THR A 55 -3.41 -10.29 9.90
C THR A 55 -4.23 -11.56 10.14
N GLY A 56 -3.71 -12.52 10.92
CA GLY A 56 -4.33 -13.83 11.13
C GLY A 56 -4.37 -14.70 9.86
N MET A 57 -3.57 -14.37 8.85
CA MET A 57 -3.48 -15.11 7.59
C MET A 57 -2.37 -16.17 7.67
N SER A 58 -2.40 -17.16 6.78
CA SER A 58 -1.24 -18.04 6.62
C SER A 58 -0.11 -17.30 5.91
N LYS A 59 1.15 -17.68 6.20
CA LYS A 59 2.33 -17.17 5.46
C LYS A 59 2.19 -17.36 3.95
N SER A 60 1.67 -18.52 3.52
CA SER A 60 1.40 -18.79 2.10
C SER A 60 0.30 -17.91 1.52
N GLY A 61 -0.72 -17.54 2.31
CA GLY A 61 -1.78 -16.63 1.91
C GLY A 61 -1.25 -15.22 1.68
N VAL A 62 -0.45 -14.69 2.62
CA VAL A 62 0.21 -13.39 2.44
C VAL A 62 1.17 -13.44 1.25
N PHE A 63 2.00 -14.48 1.15
CA PHE A 63 2.92 -14.66 0.03
C PHE A 63 2.22 -14.67 -1.33
N ALA A 64 1.02 -15.27 -1.44
CA ALA A 64 0.27 -15.28 -2.70
C ALA A 64 -0.14 -13.89 -3.21
N HIS A 65 -0.18 -12.86 -2.36
CA HIS A 65 -0.53 -11.48 -2.75
C HIS A 65 0.67 -10.62 -3.16
N PHE A 66 1.87 -10.93 -2.63
CA PHE A 66 3.06 -10.09 -2.81
C PHE A 66 4.22 -10.81 -3.51
N GLY A 67 4.34 -12.13 -3.39
CA GLY A 67 5.39 -12.93 -4.04
C GLY A 67 6.79 -12.78 -3.43
N SER A 68 7.11 -11.66 -2.79
CA SER A 68 8.36 -11.47 -2.06
C SER A 68 8.20 -10.48 -0.90
N ARG A 69 9.19 -10.46 0.01
CA ARG A 69 9.30 -9.43 1.04
C ARG A 69 9.52 -8.04 0.42
N GLU A 70 10.34 -7.97 -0.62
CA GLU A 70 10.65 -6.71 -1.31
C GLU A 70 9.38 -6.11 -1.94
N GLU A 71 8.57 -6.90 -2.65
CA GLU A 71 7.32 -6.40 -3.25
C GLU A 71 6.28 -6.01 -2.19
N LEU A 72 6.31 -6.64 -1.01
CA LEU A 72 5.55 -6.18 0.16
C LEU A 72 6.03 -4.79 0.60
N GLN A 73 7.33 -4.61 0.83
CA GLN A 73 7.92 -3.32 1.22
C GLN A 73 7.61 -2.22 0.18
N ILE A 74 7.77 -2.52 -1.11
CA ILE A 74 7.42 -1.61 -2.21
C ILE A 74 5.92 -1.26 -2.18
N SER A 75 5.04 -2.24 -1.95
CA SER A 75 3.60 -1.99 -1.86
C SER A 75 3.26 -1.06 -0.69
N VAL A 76 3.92 -1.21 0.45
CA VAL A 76 3.78 -0.33 1.62
C VAL A 76 4.25 1.09 1.32
N ILE A 77 5.43 1.24 0.71
CA ILE A 77 5.96 2.56 0.32
C ILE A 77 5.02 3.27 -0.66
N ARG A 78 4.48 2.54 -1.65
CA ARG A 78 3.53 3.10 -2.62
C ARG A 78 2.25 3.59 -1.95
N GLU A 79 1.67 2.81 -1.04
CA GLU A 79 0.47 3.22 -0.31
C GLU A 79 0.77 4.41 0.61
N TYR A 80 1.88 4.39 1.34
CA TYR A 80 2.31 5.53 2.15
C TYR A 80 2.45 6.80 1.31
N HIS A 81 3.07 6.69 0.13
CA HIS A 81 3.21 7.78 -0.81
C HIS A 81 1.86 8.31 -1.29
N GLN A 82 0.93 7.42 -1.65
CA GLN A 82 -0.40 7.82 -2.07
C GLN A 82 -1.11 8.62 -0.97
N ARG A 83 -1.03 8.19 0.29
CA ARG A 83 -1.61 8.93 1.43
C ARG A 83 -0.94 10.29 1.62
N PHE A 84 0.38 10.32 1.59
CA PHE A 84 1.15 11.56 1.67
C PHE A 84 0.72 12.56 0.57
N GLU A 85 0.57 12.10 -0.68
CA GLU A 85 0.13 12.99 -1.75
C GLU A 85 -1.26 13.57 -1.49
N GLN A 86 -2.21 12.74 -1.03
CA GLN A 86 -3.58 13.17 -0.74
C GLN A 86 -3.68 14.12 0.45
N GLU A 87 -2.85 13.93 1.47
CA GLU A 87 -2.91 14.70 2.72
C GLU A 87 -2.02 15.95 2.70
N VAL A 88 -0.90 15.88 1.99
CA VAL A 88 0.13 16.93 2.01
C VAL A 88 0.20 17.67 0.69
N PHE A 89 0.40 16.92 -0.41
CA PHE A 89 0.75 17.51 -1.70
C PHE A 89 -0.45 18.16 -2.39
N PHE A 90 -1.49 17.39 -2.72
CA PHE A 90 -2.64 17.89 -3.48
C PHE A 90 -3.37 19.04 -2.78
N PRO A 91 -3.60 19.03 -1.44
CA PRO A 91 -4.21 20.17 -0.77
C PRO A 91 -3.35 21.44 -0.86
N ALA A 92 -2.01 21.32 -0.81
CA ALA A 92 -1.13 22.47 -0.99
C ALA A 92 -1.20 23.06 -2.40
N MET A 93 -1.53 22.25 -3.41
CA MET A 93 -1.63 22.70 -4.80
C MET A 93 -2.82 23.63 -5.05
N GLU A 94 -3.83 23.63 -4.16
CA GLU A 94 -4.96 24.57 -4.19
C GLU A 94 -4.53 26.00 -3.82
N ALA A 95 -3.42 26.16 -3.09
CA ALA A 95 -2.88 27.46 -2.77
C ALA A 95 -2.23 28.15 -4.00
N PRO A 96 -2.25 29.51 -4.05
CA PRO A 96 -1.55 30.27 -5.09
C PRO A 96 -0.07 29.89 -5.20
N ARG A 97 0.45 29.90 -6.43
CA ARG A 97 1.85 29.59 -6.72
C ARG A 97 2.81 30.52 -5.95
N GLY A 98 3.97 29.98 -5.58
CA GLY A 98 5.00 30.70 -4.82
C GLY A 98 4.99 30.32 -3.34
N VAL A 99 5.34 31.26 -2.47
CA VAL A 99 5.57 30.99 -1.04
C VAL A 99 4.31 30.50 -0.30
N GLY A 100 3.12 30.89 -0.74
CA GLY A 100 1.85 30.44 -0.14
C GLY A 100 1.69 28.92 -0.20
N ARG A 101 1.93 28.35 -1.38
CA ARG A 101 1.94 26.89 -1.59
C ARG A 101 3.01 26.17 -0.78
N LEU A 102 4.23 26.72 -0.71
CA LEU A 102 5.30 26.10 0.09
C LEU A 102 4.94 26.07 1.58
N ARG A 103 4.35 27.16 2.10
CA ARG A 103 3.87 27.20 3.48
C ARG A 103 2.73 26.22 3.73
N ALA A 104 1.78 26.10 2.79
CA ALA A 104 0.71 25.12 2.88
C ALA A 104 1.26 23.69 2.92
N MET A 105 2.18 23.36 2.01
CA MET A 105 2.81 22.04 1.96
C MET A 105 3.59 21.72 3.25
N PHE A 106 4.38 22.68 3.74
CA PHE A 106 5.10 22.54 5.00
C PHE A 106 4.14 22.36 6.19
N GLY A 107 3.08 23.17 6.26
CA GLY A 107 2.06 23.07 7.32
C GLY A 107 1.36 21.72 7.32
N ASN A 108 0.93 21.24 6.15
CA ASN A 108 0.29 19.93 6.00
C ASN A 108 1.24 18.80 6.42
N TRP A 109 2.52 18.87 6.00
CA TRP A 109 3.50 17.86 6.37
C TRP A 109 3.82 17.86 7.87
N MET A 110 3.94 19.05 8.49
CA MET A 110 4.10 19.18 9.93
C MET A 110 2.92 18.59 10.70
N GLN A 111 1.69 18.76 10.20
CA GLN A 111 0.51 18.17 10.83
C GLN A 111 0.47 16.64 10.67
N SER A 112 0.77 16.13 9.48
CA SER A 112 0.85 14.69 9.20
C SER A 112 1.92 14.02 10.06
N THR A 113 3.14 14.58 10.11
CA THR A 113 4.21 14.06 10.97
C THR A 113 3.90 14.18 12.46
N SER A 114 3.14 15.21 12.88
CA SER A 114 2.70 15.33 14.28
C SER A 114 1.76 14.20 14.71
N ILE A 115 0.93 13.69 13.80
CA ILE A 115 0.09 12.51 14.04
C ILE A 115 0.96 11.25 14.13
N GLU A 116 2.07 11.21 13.38
CA GLU A 116 3.01 10.10 13.35
C GLU A 116 4.09 10.15 14.46
N ILE A 117 4.15 11.19 15.32
CA ILE A 117 5.24 11.40 16.29
C ILE A 117 5.49 10.18 17.18
N ASP A 118 4.44 9.51 17.65
CA ASP A 118 4.58 8.35 18.54
C ASP A 118 4.95 7.06 17.78
N SER A 119 4.82 7.08 16.45
CA SER A 119 4.93 5.90 15.60
C SER A 119 6.11 5.95 14.62
N GLY A 120 6.70 7.11 14.34
CA GLY A 120 7.76 7.29 13.36
C GLY A 120 7.25 7.46 11.92
N CYS A 121 7.90 8.34 11.15
CA CYS A 121 7.59 8.59 9.75
C CYS A 121 8.35 7.61 8.85
N ILE A 122 7.65 6.90 7.95
CA ILE A 122 8.23 5.90 7.06
C ILE A 122 9.24 6.53 6.09
N TYR A 123 9.01 7.76 5.61
CA TYR A 123 9.97 8.44 4.74
C TYR A 123 11.27 8.79 5.44
N ILE A 124 11.21 9.23 6.69
CA ILE A 124 12.41 9.62 7.44
C ILE A 124 13.18 8.37 7.88
N SER A 125 12.48 7.45 8.54
CA SER A 125 13.08 6.23 9.08
C SER A 125 13.56 5.30 7.96
N GLY A 126 12.76 5.13 6.91
CA GLY A 126 13.13 4.36 5.73
C GLY A 126 14.32 4.95 4.99
N ALA A 127 14.42 6.27 4.84
CA ALA A 127 15.60 6.88 4.23
C ALA A 127 16.88 6.52 5.00
N VAL A 128 16.85 6.58 6.34
CA VAL A 128 17.99 6.20 7.20
C VAL A 128 18.28 4.70 7.13
N GLU A 129 17.25 3.84 7.14
CA GLU A 129 17.43 2.39 7.07
C GLU A 129 18.15 1.94 5.79
N PHE A 130 17.91 2.63 4.68
CA PHE A 130 18.42 2.29 3.35
C PHE A 130 19.55 3.20 2.85
N ASP A 131 19.92 4.25 3.61
CA ASP A 131 21.11 5.07 3.35
C ASP A 131 22.34 4.15 3.33
N ASP A 132 23.24 4.33 2.36
CA ASP A 132 24.48 3.55 2.19
C ASP A 132 24.36 2.07 1.78
N ARG A 133 23.17 1.58 1.40
CA ARG A 133 23.04 0.20 0.88
C ARG A 133 23.23 0.13 -0.63
N THR A 134 23.95 -0.89 -1.11
CA THR A 134 24.26 -1.07 -2.54
C THR A 134 23.11 -1.63 -3.38
N GLY A 135 22.02 -2.09 -2.76
CA GLY A 135 20.97 -2.90 -3.39
C GLY A 135 21.35 -4.38 -3.46
#